data_AF-A0A2M9PZ92-F1
#
_entry.id   AF-A0A2M9PZ92-F1
#
_cell.length_a   1.000
_cell.length_b   1.000
_cell.length_c   1.000
_cell.angle_alpha   90.00
_cell.angle_beta   90.00
_cell.angle_gamma   90.00
#
_symmetry.space_group_name_H-M   'P 1'
#
loop_
_entity.id
_entity.type
_entity.pdbx_description
1 polymer ?
#
loop_
_entity_poly.entity_id
_entity_poly.type
_entity_poly.pdbx_seq_one_letter_code
_entity_poly.pdbx_strand_id
1 'polypeptide(L)'
;MKIACIGDSLTEGRPGVSFFKLLTAKHPHIEFNNLGKPGETVKSLHTRLEKSKLATYYDLCFLWIGVNDVYAKLLKVQAQPVTKDHHEFKDYYVNCLEMILASSKHVVLVTPALIGETIKNTSNMELKELSSIIQSISSKYANVSFLNMQEVFEHHLEQVNSSDYINTNVIRVMQDVLFYKNPSRIDRLSKKRGLHLTLDGVHLNSNGAELVVEEYTAIIEQLQLQEDTVH
;
A
#
# COMPACT_ATOMS: atom_id res chain seq x y z
N MET A 1 17.54 -4.86 -12.83
CA MET A 1 16.26 -5.16 -12.19
C MET A 1 15.27 -4.06 -12.51
N LYS A 2 14.04 -4.43 -12.87
CA LYS A 2 12.92 -3.53 -13.16
C LYS A 2 11.74 -3.88 -12.27
N ILE A 3 11.28 -2.90 -11.49
CA ILE A 3 10.30 -3.09 -10.42
C ILE A 3 9.05 -2.25 -10.66
N ALA A 4 7.87 -2.84 -10.47
CA ALA A 4 6.62 -2.09 -10.40
C ALA A 4 6.10 -2.00 -8.97
N CYS A 5 5.69 -0.82 -8.54
CA CYS A 5 4.85 -0.66 -7.35
C CYS A 5 3.42 -0.38 -7.84
N ILE A 6 2.49 -1.31 -7.56
CA ILE A 6 1.11 -1.27 -8.03
C ILE A 6 0.20 -1.10 -6.82
N GLY A 7 -0.69 -0.10 -6.86
CA GLY A 7 -1.58 0.15 -5.73
C GLY A 7 -2.41 1.40 -5.89
N ASP A 8 -2.71 2.02 -4.75
CA ASP A 8 -3.58 3.18 -4.64
C ASP A 8 -2.80 4.51 -4.37
N SER A 9 -3.38 5.42 -3.58
CA SER A 9 -2.76 6.69 -3.19
C SER A 9 -1.50 6.51 -2.36
N LEU A 10 -1.39 5.44 -1.56
CA LEU A 10 -0.16 5.15 -0.80
C LEU A 10 1.00 4.90 -1.76
N THR A 11 0.74 4.15 -2.84
CA THR A 11 1.71 3.87 -3.91
C THR A 11 2.00 5.11 -4.75
N GLU A 12 0.99 5.89 -5.16
CA GLU A 12 1.21 7.16 -5.87
C GLU A 12 2.09 8.11 -5.03
N GLY A 13 1.88 8.10 -3.71
CA GLY A 13 2.67 8.82 -2.73
C GLY A 13 2.09 10.18 -2.34
N ARG A 14 0.80 10.41 -2.56
CA ARG A 14 0.06 11.62 -2.19
C ARG A 14 -1.39 11.32 -1.81
N PRO A 15 -1.92 11.96 -0.75
CA PRO A 15 -1.22 12.87 0.17
C PRO A 15 -0.17 12.14 1.02
N GLY A 16 0.60 12.90 1.80
CA GLY A 16 1.65 12.35 2.67
C GLY A 16 3.05 12.33 2.04
N VAL A 17 3.95 11.61 2.70
CA VAL A 17 5.33 11.40 2.24
C VAL A 17 5.36 10.18 1.33
N SER A 18 5.91 10.35 0.14
CA SER A 18 5.98 9.28 -0.87
C SER A 18 7.11 8.31 -0.53
N PHE A 19 6.77 7.11 -0.04
CA PHE A 19 7.74 6.02 0.12
C PHE A 19 8.42 5.69 -1.22
N PHE A 20 7.67 5.77 -2.34
CA PHE A 20 8.20 5.49 -3.67
C PHE A 20 9.41 6.39 -3.99
N LYS A 21 9.32 7.69 -3.71
CA LYS A 21 10.45 8.62 -3.93
C LYS A 21 11.65 8.32 -3.05
N LEU A 22 11.43 7.89 -1.82
CA LEU A 22 12.50 7.50 -0.89
C LEU A 22 13.16 6.20 -1.37
N LEU A 23 12.36 5.22 -1.78
CA LEU A 23 12.82 3.93 -2.29
C LEU A 23 13.67 4.09 -3.56
N THR A 24 13.22 4.88 -4.53
CA THR A 24 13.98 5.11 -5.77
C THR A 24 15.27 5.88 -5.53
N ALA A 25 15.28 6.83 -4.58
CA ALA A 25 16.50 7.52 -4.19
C ALA A 25 17.51 6.59 -3.51
N LYS A 26 17.04 5.59 -2.74
CA LYS A 26 17.88 4.58 -2.08
C LYS A 26 18.46 3.57 -3.08
N HIS A 27 17.74 3.29 -4.17
CA HIS A 27 18.12 2.31 -5.19
C HIS A 27 18.26 2.94 -6.59
N PRO A 28 19.22 3.86 -6.81
CA PRO A 28 19.31 4.65 -8.05
C PRO A 28 19.67 3.83 -9.31
N HIS A 29 20.08 2.58 -9.12
CA HIS A 29 20.49 1.66 -10.19
C HIS A 29 19.36 0.70 -10.63
N ILE A 30 18.19 0.76 -9.96
CA ILE A 30 17.01 -0.05 -10.29
C ILE A 30 16.00 0.82 -11.05
N GLU A 31 15.40 0.28 -12.11
CA GLU A 31 14.31 0.95 -12.80
C GLU A 31 13.00 0.71 -12.04
N PHE A 32 12.36 1.77 -11.55
CA PHE A 32 11.07 1.69 -10.85
C PHE A 32 9.94 2.36 -11.64
N ASN A 33 8.80 1.68 -11.69
CA ASN A 33 7.55 2.24 -12.20
C ASN A 33 6.52 2.39 -11.09
N ASN A 34 6.05 3.62 -10.88
CA ASN A 34 4.92 3.89 -10.00
C ASN A 34 3.61 3.70 -10.74
N LEU A 35 2.87 2.66 -10.38
CA LEU A 35 1.56 2.32 -10.93
C LEU A 35 0.45 2.49 -9.89
N GLY A 36 0.66 3.41 -8.94
CA GLY A 36 -0.31 3.84 -7.94
C GLY A 36 -1.36 4.79 -8.51
N LYS A 37 -2.63 4.60 -8.12
CA LYS A 37 -3.71 5.51 -8.52
C LYS A 37 -4.64 5.85 -7.35
N PRO A 38 -4.78 7.14 -6.99
CA PRO A 38 -5.51 7.55 -5.79
C PRO A 38 -6.93 7.02 -5.70
N GLY A 39 -7.28 6.52 -4.52
CA GLY A 39 -8.63 6.04 -4.18
C GLY A 39 -9.02 4.68 -4.77
N GLU A 40 -8.16 4.02 -5.55
CA GLU A 40 -8.51 2.73 -6.12
C GLU A 40 -8.76 1.68 -5.03
N THR A 41 -9.88 0.98 -5.20
CA THR A 41 -10.21 -0.30 -4.57
C THR A 41 -9.68 -1.45 -5.44
N VAL A 42 -9.73 -2.69 -4.94
CA VAL A 42 -9.35 -3.86 -5.74
C VAL A 42 -10.18 -3.99 -7.03
N LYS A 43 -11.47 -3.63 -6.99
CA LYS A 43 -12.36 -3.62 -8.18
C LYS A 43 -11.92 -2.59 -9.21
N SER A 44 -11.55 -1.41 -8.73
CA SER A 44 -11.11 -0.31 -9.59
C SER A 44 -9.77 -0.65 -10.27
N LEU A 45 -8.84 -1.25 -9.50
CA LEU A 45 -7.58 -1.76 -10.03
C LEU A 45 -7.81 -2.85 -11.09
N HIS A 46 -8.69 -3.81 -10.83
CA HIS A 46 -9.05 -4.85 -11.81
C HIS A 46 -9.53 -4.25 -13.13
N THR A 47 -10.51 -3.35 -13.09
CA THR A 47 -11.00 -2.67 -14.30
C THR A 47 -9.90 -1.90 -15.03
N ARG A 48 -8.94 -1.31 -14.29
CA ARG A 48 -7.78 -0.64 -14.89
C ARG A 48 -6.87 -1.63 -15.60
N LEU A 49 -6.55 -2.76 -14.97
CA LEU A 49 -5.70 -3.80 -15.57
C LEU A 49 -6.36 -4.45 -16.79
N GLU A 50 -7.70 -4.58 -16.80
CA GLU A 50 -8.44 -5.09 -17.97
C GLU A 50 -8.34 -4.16 -19.17
N LYS A 51 -8.48 -2.85 -18.92
CA LYS A 51 -8.42 -1.82 -19.96
C LYS A 51 -6.99 -1.52 -20.41
N SER A 52 -6.02 -1.67 -19.53
CA SER A 52 -4.63 -1.29 -19.75
C SER A 52 -3.72 -2.28 -19.06
N LYS A 53 -3.35 -3.32 -19.81
CA LYS A 53 -2.37 -4.31 -19.37
C LYS A 53 -1.04 -3.63 -19.06
N LEU A 54 -0.24 -4.29 -18.21
CA LEU A 54 1.12 -3.86 -17.95
C LEU A 54 1.92 -3.86 -19.27
N ALA A 55 2.50 -2.71 -19.61
CA ALA A 55 3.13 -2.49 -20.92
C ALA A 55 4.50 -3.17 -21.08
N THR A 56 5.03 -3.74 -20.01
CA THR A 56 6.39 -4.30 -19.92
C THR A 56 6.38 -5.47 -18.95
N TYR A 57 7.35 -6.36 -19.10
CA TYR A 57 7.66 -7.38 -18.11
C TYR A 57 8.49 -6.78 -16.98
N TYR A 58 8.28 -7.25 -15.74
CA TYR A 58 8.97 -6.82 -14.53
C TYR A 58 9.69 -7.99 -13.87
N ASP A 59 10.81 -7.72 -13.21
CA ASP A 59 11.50 -8.71 -12.37
C ASP A 59 10.75 -8.87 -11.04
N LEU A 60 10.18 -7.79 -10.53
CA LEU A 60 9.43 -7.76 -9.27
C LEU A 60 8.26 -6.78 -9.35
N CYS A 61 7.08 -7.22 -8.91
CA CYS A 61 5.94 -6.34 -8.66
C CYS A 61 5.57 -6.37 -7.18
N PHE A 62 5.37 -5.20 -6.58
CA PHE A 62 4.65 -5.08 -5.31
C PHE A 62 3.19 -4.75 -5.60
N LEU A 63 2.27 -5.57 -5.10
CA LEU A 63 0.83 -5.31 -5.14
C LEU A 63 0.36 -4.87 -3.75
N TRP A 64 0.13 -3.58 -3.58
CA TRP A 64 -0.33 -2.97 -2.33
C TRP A 64 -1.68 -2.28 -2.55
N ILE A 65 -2.75 -3.06 -2.36
CA ILE A 65 -4.13 -2.62 -2.61
C ILE A 65 -5.07 -3.21 -1.55
N GLY A 66 -6.16 -2.50 -1.24
CA GLY A 66 -7.24 -3.00 -0.39
C GLY A 66 -7.63 -2.07 0.76
N VAL A 67 -6.80 -1.08 1.10
CA VAL A 67 -7.16 -0.12 2.18
C VAL A 67 -8.44 0.66 1.83
N ASN A 68 -8.63 1.02 0.56
CA ASN A 68 -9.83 1.73 0.11
C ASN A 68 -11.09 0.86 0.10
N ASP A 69 -10.97 -0.46 0.07
CA ASP A 69 -12.12 -1.37 0.18
C ASP A 69 -12.77 -1.27 1.57
N VAL A 70 -12.03 -0.79 2.58
CA VAL A 70 -12.54 -0.46 3.92
C VAL A 70 -12.70 1.05 4.11
N TYR A 71 -11.67 1.83 3.79
CA TYR A 71 -11.64 3.28 4.05
C TYR A 71 -12.75 4.05 3.33
N ALA A 72 -13.10 3.65 2.10
CA ALA A 72 -14.17 4.32 1.35
C ALA A 72 -15.54 4.24 2.05
N LYS A 73 -15.76 3.24 2.92
CA LYS A 73 -16.98 3.10 3.73
C LYS A 73 -17.09 4.17 4.82
N LEU A 74 -15.96 4.74 5.24
CA LEU A 74 -15.90 5.83 6.23
C LEU A 74 -16.07 7.21 5.59
N LEU A 75 -15.85 7.33 4.28
CA LEU A 75 -15.89 8.62 3.58
C LEU A 75 -17.33 9.10 3.45
N LYS A 76 -17.53 10.41 3.62
CA LYS A 76 -18.85 11.04 3.44
C LYS A 76 -19.39 10.91 2.01
N VAL A 77 -18.49 10.76 1.04
CA VAL A 77 -18.81 10.57 -0.36
C VAL A 77 -17.97 9.41 -0.88
N GLN A 78 -18.66 8.35 -1.27
CA GLN A 78 -18.03 7.18 -1.85
C GLN A 78 -17.92 7.37 -3.37
N ALA A 79 -16.71 7.59 -3.87
CA ALA A 79 -16.46 7.82 -5.29
C ALA A 79 -16.11 6.55 -6.08
N GLN A 80 -15.76 5.45 -5.39
CA GLN A 80 -15.24 4.23 -6.00
C GLN A 80 -16.04 3.00 -5.57
N PRO A 81 -16.21 2.00 -6.47
CA PRO A 81 -16.92 0.77 -6.14
C PRO A 81 -16.11 -0.04 -5.12
N VAL A 82 -16.71 -0.34 -3.97
CA VAL A 82 -16.16 -1.29 -3.00
C VAL A 82 -16.72 -2.69 -3.26
N THR A 83 -16.03 -3.70 -2.76
CA THR A 83 -16.54 -5.07 -2.75
C THR A 83 -17.72 -5.17 -1.77
N LYS A 84 -18.68 -6.02 -2.10
CA LYS A 84 -19.88 -6.30 -1.30
C LYS A 84 -19.54 -7.10 -0.05
N ASP A 85 -18.54 -7.97 -0.14
CA ASP A 85 -18.09 -8.88 0.90
C ASP A 85 -16.65 -9.35 0.64
N HIS A 86 -16.13 -10.15 1.57
CA HIS A 86 -14.79 -10.74 1.50
C HIS A 86 -14.60 -11.76 0.39
N HIS A 87 -15.68 -12.41 -0.07
CA HIS A 87 -15.60 -13.34 -1.20
C HIS A 87 -15.34 -12.58 -2.49
N GLU A 88 -16.10 -11.51 -2.74
CA GLU A 88 -15.89 -10.65 -3.90
C GLU A 88 -14.51 -9.99 -3.84
N PHE A 89 -14.06 -9.54 -2.67
CA PHE A 89 -12.68 -9.04 -2.52
C PHE A 89 -11.64 -10.06 -2.97
N LYS A 90 -11.75 -11.30 -2.47
CA LYS A 90 -10.85 -12.39 -2.84
C LYS A 90 -10.84 -12.64 -4.35
N ASP A 91 -12.02 -12.71 -4.98
CA ASP A 91 -12.13 -12.98 -6.43
C ASP A 91 -11.44 -11.89 -7.25
N TYR A 92 -11.71 -10.61 -6.97
CA TYR A 92 -11.06 -9.51 -7.67
C TYR A 92 -9.55 -9.43 -7.39
N TYR A 93 -9.13 -9.76 -6.15
CA TYR A 93 -7.72 -9.75 -5.78
C TYR A 93 -6.94 -10.84 -6.54
N VAL A 94 -7.49 -12.05 -6.63
CA VAL A 94 -6.92 -13.15 -7.42
C VAL A 94 -6.81 -12.75 -8.89
N ASN A 95 -7.87 -12.18 -9.47
CA ASN A 95 -7.82 -11.74 -10.87
C ASN A 95 -6.75 -10.66 -11.09
N CYS A 96 -6.63 -9.67 -10.19
CA CYS A 96 -5.56 -8.68 -10.25
C CYS A 96 -4.18 -9.34 -10.21
N LEU A 97 -3.96 -10.25 -9.27
CA LEU A 97 -2.70 -10.98 -9.13
C LEU A 97 -2.35 -11.76 -10.40
N GLU A 98 -3.29 -12.52 -10.97
CA GLU A 98 -3.05 -13.32 -12.18
C GLU A 98 -2.69 -12.45 -13.39
N MET A 99 -3.34 -11.29 -13.53
CA MET A 99 -3.02 -10.32 -14.59
C MET A 99 -1.62 -9.72 -14.40
N ILE A 100 -1.19 -9.50 -13.16
CA ILE A 100 0.16 -8.98 -12.84
C ILE A 100 1.22 -10.07 -13.04
N LEU A 101 0.95 -11.30 -12.61
CA LEU A 101 1.84 -12.45 -12.80
C LEU A 101 2.14 -12.73 -14.28
N ALA A 102 1.17 -12.48 -15.17
CA ALA A 102 1.39 -12.58 -16.61
C ALA A 102 2.45 -11.61 -17.15
N SER A 103 2.89 -10.62 -16.36
CA SER A 103 3.92 -9.63 -16.73
C SER A 103 4.95 -9.41 -15.62
N SER A 104 5.12 -10.39 -14.72
CA SER A 104 6.10 -10.30 -13.62
C SER A 104 6.75 -11.64 -13.35
N LYS A 105 8.06 -11.63 -13.11
CA LYS A 105 8.79 -12.83 -12.65
C LYS A 105 8.37 -13.22 -11.24
N HIS A 106 8.32 -12.24 -10.34
CA HIS A 106 7.92 -12.41 -8.95
C HIS A 106 6.91 -11.33 -8.52
N VAL A 107 5.99 -11.66 -7.63
CA VAL A 107 5.03 -10.69 -7.07
C VAL A 107 5.05 -10.76 -5.55
N VAL A 108 5.07 -9.60 -4.89
CA VAL A 108 4.90 -9.49 -3.44
C VAL A 108 3.50 -8.94 -3.18
N LEU A 109 2.69 -9.72 -2.47
CA LEU A 109 1.41 -9.25 -1.97
C LEU A 109 1.64 -8.52 -0.65
N VAL A 110 1.26 -7.25 -0.61
CA VAL A 110 1.45 -6.38 0.55
C VAL A 110 0.09 -6.13 1.19
N THR A 111 -0.05 -6.46 2.47
CA THR A 111 -1.30 -6.21 3.19
C THR A 111 -1.59 -4.70 3.34
N PRO A 112 -2.86 -4.27 3.40
CA PRO A 112 -3.19 -2.91 3.79
C PRO A 112 -2.54 -2.56 5.14
N ALA A 113 -1.95 -1.37 5.28
CA ALA A 113 -1.28 -1.01 6.54
C ALA A 113 -2.27 -0.77 7.68
N LEU A 114 -3.00 0.35 7.68
CA LEU A 114 -3.99 0.68 8.70
C LEU A 114 -4.97 1.77 8.25
N ILE A 115 -6.07 1.89 8.99
CA ILE A 115 -7.01 3.02 8.97
C ILE A 115 -7.17 3.49 10.42
N GLY A 116 -6.53 4.61 10.74
CA GLY A 116 -6.33 5.11 12.09
C GLY A 116 -5.24 4.34 12.83
N GLU A 117 -4.49 5.04 13.68
CA GLU A 117 -3.37 4.46 14.42
C GLU A 117 -3.78 3.82 15.76
N THR A 118 -5.07 3.82 16.09
CA THR A 118 -5.59 2.98 17.17
C THR A 118 -5.71 1.54 16.66
N ILE A 119 -4.77 0.67 17.05
CA ILE A 119 -4.64 -0.71 16.52
C ILE A 119 -5.95 -1.50 16.55
N LYS A 120 -6.70 -1.45 17.66
CA LYS A 120 -7.91 -2.28 17.88
C LYS A 120 -9.22 -1.61 17.43
N ASN A 121 -9.17 -0.71 16.44
CA ASN A 121 -10.39 -0.11 15.90
C ASN A 121 -11.09 -1.02 14.88
N THR A 122 -12.38 -0.76 14.59
CA THR A 122 -13.21 -1.58 13.69
C THR A 122 -12.62 -1.72 12.29
N SER A 123 -12.09 -0.64 11.71
CA SER A 123 -11.52 -0.67 10.38
C SER A 123 -10.24 -1.50 10.31
N ASN A 124 -9.37 -1.40 11.32
CA ASN A 124 -8.16 -2.22 11.41
C ASN A 124 -8.48 -3.71 11.61
N MET A 125 -9.56 -4.05 12.34
CA MET A 125 -10.02 -5.44 12.44
C MET A 125 -10.50 -5.97 11.09
N GLU A 126 -11.25 -5.19 10.31
CA GLU A 126 -11.66 -5.58 8.95
C GLU A 126 -10.44 -5.72 8.01
N LEU A 127 -9.46 -4.82 8.12
CA LEU A 127 -8.21 -4.96 7.38
C LEU A 127 -7.47 -6.27 7.74
N LYS A 128 -7.52 -6.75 9.00
CA LYS A 128 -6.93 -8.05 9.37
C LYS A 128 -7.60 -9.23 8.66
N GLU A 129 -8.91 -9.13 8.42
CA GLU A 129 -9.64 -10.14 7.66
C GLU A 129 -9.20 -10.13 6.20
N LEU A 130 -9.04 -8.94 5.58
CA LEU A 130 -8.47 -8.81 4.24
C LEU A 130 -7.02 -9.32 4.17
N SER A 131 -6.18 -9.00 5.15
CA SER A 131 -4.80 -9.48 5.27
C SER A 131 -4.72 -11.00 5.30
N SER A 132 -5.62 -11.65 6.05
CA SER A 132 -5.72 -13.11 6.12
C SER A 132 -6.09 -13.72 4.75
N ILE A 133 -6.98 -13.07 4.01
CA ILE A 133 -7.33 -13.48 2.64
C ILE A 133 -6.11 -13.36 1.73
N ILE A 134 -5.40 -12.23 1.76
CA ILE A 134 -4.19 -11.99 0.94
C ILE A 134 -3.12 -13.05 1.24
N GLN A 135 -2.87 -13.36 2.52
CA GLN A 135 -1.95 -14.41 2.93
C GLN A 135 -2.35 -15.79 2.37
N SER A 136 -3.65 -16.11 2.42
CA SER A 136 -4.19 -17.36 1.87
C SER A 136 -4.09 -17.45 0.34
N ILE A 137 -4.05 -16.30 -0.34
CA ILE A 137 -3.84 -16.24 -1.79
C ILE A 137 -2.36 -16.47 -2.09
N SER A 138 -1.44 -15.77 -1.43
CA SER A 138 0.00 -15.90 -1.71
C SER A 138 0.52 -17.34 -1.59
N SER A 139 0.02 -18.11 -0.61
CA SER A 139 0.48 -19.48 -0.37
C SER A 139 0.14 -20.47 -1.50
N LYS A 140 -0.68 -20.06 -2.47
CA LYS A 140 -1.09 -20.89 -3.62
C LYS A 140 -0.19 -20.76 -4.84
N TYR A 141 0.74 -19.80 -4.85
CA TYR A 141 1.56 -19.50 -6.01
C TYR A 141 3.05 -19.60 -5.64
N ALA A 142 3.84 -20.25 -6.48
CA ALA A 142 5.26 -20.50 -6.21
C ALA A 142 6.12 -19.23 -6.31
N ASN A 143 5.75 -18.30 -7.19
CA ASN A 143 6.47 -17.04 -7.45
C ASN A 143 5.76 -15.82 -6.83
N VAL A 144 5.09 -16.05 -5.69
CA VAL A 144 4.42 -14.99 -4.93
C VAL A 144 4.91 -15.03 -3.49
N SER A 145 5.39 -13.88 -3.00
CA SER A 145 5.71 -13.66 -1.59
C SER A 145 4.64 -12.84 -0.89
N PHE A 146 4.61 -12.93 0.43
CA PHE A 146 3.70 -12.20 1.30
C PHE A 146 4.48 -11.24 2.18
N LEU A 147 4.01 -9.99 2.26
CA LEU A 147 4.53 -8.97 3.17
C LEU A 147 3.40 -8.43 4.04
N ASN A 148 3.50 -8.65 5.36
CA ASN A 148 2.50 -8.20 6.32
C ASN A 148 2.77 -6.76 6.80
N MET A 149 2.51 -5.77 5.95
CA MET A 149 2.71 -4.36 6.29
C MET A 149 1.84 -3.91 7.47
N GLN A 150 0.65 -4.50 7.64
CA GLN A 150 -0.21 -4.25 8.81
C GLN A 150 0.52 -4.53 10.12
N GLU A 151 1.14 -5.70 10.24
CA GLU A 151 1.87 -6.12 11.43
C GLU A 151 3.11 -5.26 11.69
N VAL A 152 3.83 -4.87 10.63
CA VAL A 152 4.96 -3.93 10.72
C VAL A 152 4.53 -2.61 11.36
N PHE A 153 3.40 -2.05 10.92
CA PHE A 153 2.89 -0.79 11.47
C PHE A 153 2.35 -0.97 12.90
N GLU A 154 1.65 -2.08 13.18
CA GLU A 154 1.14 -2.38 14.52
C GLU A 154 2.27 -2.50 15.54
N HIS A 155 3.36 -3.20 15.20
CA HIS A 155 4.51 -3.37 16.09
C HIS A 155 5.13 -2.02 16.52
N HIS A 156 5.22 -1.06 15.59
CA HIS A 156 5.70 0.28 15.90
C HIS A 156 4.73 1.08 16.77
N LEU A 157 3.42 0.93 16.51
CA LEU A 157 2.39 1.64 17.24
C LEU A 157 2.16 1.09 18.65
N GLU A 158 2.50 -0.17 18.95
CA GLU A 158 2.43 -0.73 20.31
C GLU A 158 3.31 0.02 21.32
N GLN A 159 4.36 0.69 20.84
CA GLN A 159 5.34 1.39 21.68
C GLN A 159 4.99 2.88 21.91
N VAL A 160 3.90 3.37 21.31
CA VAL A 160 3.53 4.78 21.35
C VAL A 160 2.03 4.96 21.58
N ASN A 161 1.65 6.12 22.13
CA ASN A 161 0.24 6.49 22.21
C ASN A 161 -0.12 7.34 20.99
N SER A 162 -1.05 6.84 20.17
CA SER A 162 -1.64 7.57 19.05
C SER A 162 -3.03 8.07 19.37
N SER A 163 -3.44 9.15 18.73
CA SER A 163 -4.83 9.59 18.69
C SER A 163 -5.70 8.65 17.85
N ASP A 164 -7.01 8.81 17.94
CA ASP A 164 -8.02 8.19 17.08
C ASP A 164 -8.30 9.00 15.80
N TYR A 165 -7.43 9.95 15.44
CA TYR A 165 -7.65 10.84 14.32
C TYR A 165 -7.72 10.07 12.99
N ILE A 166 -8.86 10.19 12.29
CA ILE A 166 -9.06 9.70 10.93
C ILE A 166 -9.77 10.79 10.13
N ASN A 167 -9.20 11.18 8.98
CA ASN A 167 -9.79 12.22 8.15
C ASN A 167 -10.81 11.70 7.12
N THR A 168 -12.08 11.60 7.50
CA THR A 168 -13.14 11.09 6.61
C THR A 168 -13.69 12.09 5.58
N ASN A 169 -13.15 13.31 5.53
CA ASN A 169 -13.64 14.37 4.64
C ASN A 169 -12.76 14.48 3.38
N VAL A 170 -13.32 14.05 2.24
CA VAL A 170 -12.67 14.09 0.92
C VAL A 170 -12.12 15.48 0.57
N ILE A 171 -12.86 16.55 0.88
CA ILE A 171 -12.40 17.93 0.61
C ILE A 171 -11.14 18.23 1.43
N ARG A 172 -11.08 17.78 2.68
CA ARG A 172 -9.89 17.98 3.53
C ARG A 172 -8.71 17.14 3.04
N VAL A 173 -8.95 15.90 2.58
CA VAL A 173 -7.91 15.08 1.94
C VAL A 173 -7.34 15.81 0.71
N MET A 174 -8.19 16.37 -0.15
CA MET A 174 -7.75 17.17 -1.30
C MET A 174 -6.98 18.43 -0.90
N GLN A 175 -7.40 19.12 0.17
CA GLN A 175 -6.65 20.23 0.74
C GLN A 175 -5.26 19.78 1.21
N ASP A 176 -5.17 18.64 1.91
CA ASP A 176 -3.90 18.10 2.36
C ASP A 176 -2.94 17.86 1.19
N VAL A 177 -3.42 17.31 0.06
CA VAL A 177 -2.65 17.14 -1.19
C VAL A 177 -2.14 18.48 -1.75
N LEU A 178 -2.98 19.53 -1.77
CA LEU A 178 -2.62 20.82 -2.36
C LEU A 178 -1.62 21.60 -1.50
N PHE A 179 -1.79 21.59 -0.17
CA PHE A 179 -1.06 22.47 0.75
C PHE A 179 0.16 21.82 1.40
N TYR A 180 0.22 20.49 1.52
CA TYR A 180 1.28 19.78 2.23
C TYR A 180 2.09 18.89 1.30
N LYS A 181 3.10 19.50 0.65
CA LYS A 181 4.04 18.82 -0.27
C LYS A 181 5.44 18.59 0.32
N ASN A 182 5.77 19.28 1.41
CA ASN A 182 7.07 19.22 2.06
C ASN A 182 7.01 18.25 3.25
N PRO A 183 7.88 17.22 3.33
CA PRO A 183 7.88 16.22 4.41
C PRO A 183 7.85 16.83 5.81
N SER A 184 8.70 17.82 6.11
CA SER A 184 8.73 18.45 7.44
C SER A 184 7.42 19.14 7.83
N ARG A 185 6.66 19.66 6.85
CA ARG A 185 5.32 20.22 7.11
C ARG A 185 4.27 19.12 7.33
N ILE A 186 4.38 18.02 6.58
CA ILE A 186 3.54 16.83 6.73
C ILE A 186 3.73 16.25 8.14
N ASP A 187 4.97 16.04 8.55
CA ASP A 187 5.31 15.48 9.86
C ASP A 187 4.84 16.37 11.02
N ARG A 188 4.98 17.69 10.87
CA ARG A 188 4.46 18.64 11.87
C ARG A 188 2.93 18.58 11.98
N LEU A 189 2.22 18.39 10.86
CA LEU A 189 0.76 18.25 10.86
C LEU A 189 0.33 16.89 11.43
N SER A 190 1.00 15.81 11.04
CA SER A 190 0.86 14.46 11.62
C SER A 190 1.01 14.49 13.14
N LYS A 191 2.11 15.08 13.64
CA LYS A 191 2.34 15.27 15.08
C LYS A 191 1.26 16.11 15.76
N LYS A 192 0.79 17.19 15.12
CA LYS A 192 -0.31 18.01 15.65
C LYS A 192 -1.63 17.22 15.75
N ARG A 193 -1.84 16.26 14.85
CA ARG A 193 -2.97 15.33 14.87
C ARG A 193 -2.78 14.20 15.88
N GLY A 194 -1.62 14.07 16.52
CA GLY A 194 -1.32 12.98 17.44
C GLY A 194 -1.09 11.65 16.72
N LEU A 195 -0.49 11.69 15.53
CA LEU A 195 -0.17 10.55 14.69
C LEU A 195 1.36 10.37 14.60
N HIS A 196 1.81 9.13 14.41
CA HIS A 196 3.21 8.72 14.41
C HIS A 196 3.69 8.13 13.09
N LEU A 197 2.81 7.48 12.32
CA LEU A 197 3.12 6.84 11.04
C LEU A 197 2.36 7.47 9.86
N THR A 198 1.26 8.19 10.15
CA THR A 198 0.37 8.73 9.14
C THR A 198 0.16 10.23 9.27
N LEU A 199 -0.16 10.88 8.17
CA LEU A 199 -0.61 12.26 8.09
C LEU A 199 -2.05 12.41 8.56
N ASP A 200 -2.94 11.51 8.18
CA ASP A 200 -4.39 11.68 8.31
C ASP A 200 -5.15 10.42 8.79
N GLY A 201 -4.41 9.45 9.33
CA GLY A 201 -4.93 8.13 9.71
C GLY A 201 -4.82 7.10 8.59
N VAL A 202 -4.45 7.47 7.35
CA VAL A 202 -4.25 6.52 6.26
C VAL A 202 -2.93 6.77 5.54
N HIS A 203 -2.72 8.00 5.08
CA HIS A 203 -1.58 8.35 4.24
C HIS A 203 -0.31 8.57 5.06
N LEU A 204 0.85 8.24 4.52
CA LEU A 204 2.10 8.16 5.28
C LEU A 204 2.65 9.54 5.70
N ASN A 205 3.24 9.62 6.88
CA ASN A 205 4.23 10.64 7.21
C ASN A 205 5.64 10.10 6.88
N SER A 206 6.72 10.82 7.25
CA SER A 206 8.08 10.35 6.97
C SER A 206 8.39 9.00 7.60
N ASN A 207 8.03 8.79 8.88
CA ASN A 207 8.29 7.53 9.58
C ASN A 207 7.56 6.36 8.90
N GLY A 208 6.27 6.50 8.60
CA GLY A 208 5.51 5.44 7.92
C GLY A 208 6.05 5.15 6.52
N ALA A 209 6.54 6.16 5.80
CA ALA A 209 7.17 5.98 4.50
C ALA A 209 8.53 5.26 4.61
N GLU A 210 9.33 5.56 5.63
CA GLU A 210 10.62 4.90 5.89
C GLU A 210 10.44 3.41 6.21
N LEU A 211 9.45 3.05 7.04
CA LEU A 211 9.14 1.63 7.32
C LEU A 211 8.82 0.84 6.05
N VAL A 212 8.02 1.40 5.15
CA VAL A 212 7.72 0.75 3.87
C VAL A 212 8.99 0.58 3.02
N VAL A 213 9.87 1.59 3.00
CA VAL A 213 11.15 1.54 2.28
C VAL A 213 12.06 0.44 2.85
N GLU A 214 12.11 0.29 4.17
CA GLU A 214 12.91 -0.74 4.84
C GLU A 214 12.46 -2.14 4.43
N GLU A 215 11.18 -2.44 4.57
CA GLU A 215 10.60 -3.73 4.19
C GLU A 215 10.75 -4.05 2.70
N TYR A 216 10.50 -3.05 1.83
CA TYR A 216 10.66 -3.24 0.38
C TYR A 216 12.13 -3.43 0.00
N THR A 217 13.04 -2.70 0.66
CA THR A 217 14.49 -2.86 0.43
C THR A 217 14.96 -4.26 0.81
N ALA A 218 14.54 -4.76 1.99
CA ALA A 218 14.93 -6.09 2.44
C ALA A 218 14.52 -7.19 1.43
N ILE A 219 13.32 -7.09 0.86
CA ILE A 219 12.85 -8.04 -0.16
C ILE A 219 13.63 -7.89 -1.47
N ILE A 220 13.91 -6.67 -1.91
CA ILE A 220 14.68 -6.41 -3.14
C ILE A 220 16.08 -7.03 -3.02
N GLU A 221 16.78 -6.76 -1.91
CA GLU A 221 18.13 -7.27 -1.65
C GLU A 221 18.13 -8.81 -1.54
N GLN A 222 17.14 -9.39 -0.87
CA GLN A 222 17.00 -10.85 -0.78
C GLN A 222 16.87 -11.49 -2.17
N LEU A 223 16.08 -10.91 -3.07
CA LEU A 223 15.89 -11.44 -4.42
C LEU A 223 17.14 -11.27 -5.29
N GLN A 224 17.86 -10.15 -5.17
CA GLN A 224 19.12 -9.96 -5.89
C GLN A 224 20.16 -11.02 -5.49
N LEU A 225 20.29 -11.32 -4.20
CA LEU A 225 21.22 -12.36 -3.70
C LEU A 225 20.88 -13.77 -4.22
N GLN A 226 19.59 -14.06 -4.41
CA GLN A 226 19.15 -15.34 -4.98
C GLN A 226 19.48 -15.46 -6.47
N GLU A 227 19.48 -14.36 -7.22
CA GLU A 227 19.87 -14.36 -8.64
C GLU A 227 21.38 -14.54 -8.80
N ASP A 228 22.19 -13.91 -7.94
CA ASP A 228 23.65 -14.00 -7.96
C ASP A 228 24.18 -15.40 -7.57
N THR A 229 23.39 -16.21 -6.85
CA THR A 229 23.79 -17.57 -6.42
C THR A 229 23.47 -18.67 -7.43
N VAL A 230 22.71 -18.34 -8.49
CA VAL A 230 22.32 -19.28 -9.55
C VAL A 230 23.21 -19.13 -10.80
N HIS A 231 24.10 -18.13 -10.79
CA HIS A 231 25.07 -17.83 -11.86
C HIS A 231 26.51 -18.12 -11.43
#